data_AF-A0A927BT82-F1
#
_entry.id   AF-A0A927BT82-F1
#
_cell.length_a   1.000
_cell.length_b   1.000
_cell.length_c   1.000
_cell.angle_alpha   90.00
_cell.angle_beta   90.00
_cell.angle_gamma   90.00
#
_symmetry.space_group_name_H-M   'P 1'
#
loop_
_entity.id
_entity.type
_entity.pdbx_description
1 polymer ?
#
loop_
_entity_poly.entity_id
_entity_poly.type
_entity_poly.pdbx_seq_one_letter_code
_entity_poly.pdbx_strand_id
1 'polypeptide(L)'
;MTTHDRLRIGGEALVAAWQERLPELMPPGARAEVLQDGANSQVLRIHIQVPGHQAYTLDYKVSYADSREIRAELVDVDKHGRAVDVEDGPVQELVRDYMRVLHECAQALHSLTHA
;
A
#
# COMPACT_ATOMS: atom_id res chain seq x y z
N MET A 1 -2.07 -30.39 9.33
CA MET A 1 -0.71 -29.80 9.21
C MET A 1 -0.87 -28.40 8.67
N THR A 2 -0.79 -27.39 9.53
CA THR A 2 -0.79 -25.98 9.12
C THR A 2 0.61 -25.63 8.63
N THR A 3 0.81 -25.66 7.31
CA THR A 3 1.99 -25.02 6.70
C THR A 3 1.90 -23.55 7.05
N HIS A 4 2.85 -23.03 7.84
CA HIS A 4 2.96 -21.60 8.07
C HIS A 4 3.29 -20.93 6.75
N ASP A 5 2.29 -20.26 6.19
CA ASP A 5 2.41 -19.52 4.97
C ASP A 5 3.27 -18.28 5.24
N ARG A 6 4.48 -18.23 4.71
CA ARG A 6 5.44 -17.14 4.95
C ARG A 6 5.84 -16.54 3.63
N LEU A 7 5.94 -15.22 3.60
CA LEU A 7 6.50 -14.47 2.48
C LEU A 7 7.90 -15.02 2.13
N ARG A 8 8.06 -15.55 0.91
CA ARG A 8 9.33 -16.16 0.45
C ARG A 8 10.21 -15.25 -0.41
N ILE A 9 9.68 -14.10 -0.82
CA ILE A 9 10.41 -13.14 -1.64
C ILE A 9 11.19 -12.14 -0.78
N GLY A 10 12.37 -11.74 -1.26
CA GLY A 10 13.18 -10.70 -0.61
C GLY A 10 12.55 -9.31 -0.73
N GLY A 11 12.95 -8.38 0.13
CA GLY A 11 12.37 -7.02 0.18
C GLY A 11 12.44 -6.26 -1.15
N GLU A 12 13.55 -6.35 -1.88
CA GLU A 12 13.71 -5.71 -3.19
C GLU A 12 12.75 -6.30 -4.25
N ALA A 13 12.64 -7.63 -4.29
CA ALA A 13 11.71 -8.32 -5.19
C ALA A 13 10.24 -8.01 -4.84
N LEU A 14 9.93 -7.87 -3.55
CA LEU A 14 8.63 -7.44 -3.08
C LEU A 14 8.32 -6.01 -3.54
N VAL A 15 9.24 -5.06 -3.36
CA VAL A 15 9.07 -3.67 -3.82
C VAL A 15 8.85 -3.64 -5.33
N ALA A 16 9.68 -4.32 -6.11
CA ALA A 16 9.55 -4.36 -7.56
C ALA A 16 8.17 -4.89 -8.00
N ALA A 17 7.73 -6.01 -7.42
CA ALA A 17 6.43 -6.60 -7.72
C ALA A 17 5.26 -5.64 -7.40
N TRP A 18 5.35 -4.89 -6.30
CA TRP A 18 4.37 -3.86 -5.95
C TRP A 18 4.40 -2.66 -6.89
N GLN A 19 5.59 -2.18 -7.28
CA GLN A 19 5.75 -1.08 -8.22
C GLN A 19 5.19 -1.42 -9.60
N GLU A 20 5.27 -2.69 -10.01
CA GLU A 20 4.67 -3.17 -11.26
C GLU A 20 3.14 -3.29 -11.15
N ARG A 21 2.60 -3.88 -10.08
CA ARG A 21 1.17 -4.18 -10.00
C ARG A 21 0.27 -3.08 -9.46
N LEU A 22 0.71 -2.34 -8.45
CA LEU A 22 -0.15 -1.34 -7.80
C LEU A 22 -0.68 -0.28 -8.78
N PRO A 23 0.11 0.23 -9.75
CA PRO A 23 -0.38 1.22 -10.72
C PRO A 23 -1.54 0.75 -11.59
N GLU A 24 -1.65 -0.55 -11.86
CA GLU A 24 -2.73 -1.08 -12.70
C GLU A 24 -4.08 -1.13 -11.98
N LEU A 25 -4.08 -1.13 -10.65
CA LEU A 25 -5.28 -1.19 -9.82
C LEU A 25 -5.77 0.19 -9.37
N MET A 26 -4.96 1.22 -9.62
CA MET A 26 -5.26 2.57 -9.17
C MET A 26 -6.25 3.31 -10.10
N PRO A 27 -7.04 4.24 -9.55
CA PRO A 27 -7.86 5.13 -10.37
C PRO A 27 -7.03 5.92 -11.41
N PRO A 28 -7.61 6.29 -12.57
CA PRO A 28 -6.90 7.07 -13.58
C PRO A 28 -6.27 8.35 -13.03
N GLY A 29 -4.97 8.52 -13.27
CA GLY A 29 -4.20 9.69 -12.86
C GLY A 29 -3.63 9.63 -11.44
N ALA A 30 -4.01 8.65 -10.63
CA ALA A 30 -3.35 8.38 -9.36
C ALA A 30 -1.94 7.84 -9.59
N ARG A 31 -1.03 8.13 -8.66
CA ARG A 31 0.34 7.63 -8.67
C ARG A 31 0.69 7.05 -7.32
N ALA A 32 1.55 6.04 -7.32
CA ALA A 32 2.05 5.42 -6.11
C ALA A 32 3.56 5.22 -6.25
N GLU A 33 4.27 5.53 -5.18
CA GLU A 33 5.66 5.18 -4.98
C GLU A 33 5.73 4.15 -3.86
N VAL A 34 6.42 3.04 -4.11
CA VAL A 34 6.58 1.95 -3.15
C VAL A 34 8.04 1.85 -2.79
N LEU A 35 8.33 1.91 -1.50
CA LEU A 35 9.67 1.82 -0.93
C LEU A 35 9.71 0.71 0.12
N GLN A 36 10.86 0.10 0.29
CA GLN A 36 11.09 -0.79 1.43
C GLN A 36 11.23 0.05 2.71
N ASP A 37 10.69 -0.44 3.82
CA ASP A 37 10.98 0.14 5.12
C ASP A 37 12.45 -0.16 5.50
N GLY A 38 13.18 0.89 5.88
CA GLY A 38 14.60 0.79 6.21
C GLY A 38 14.90 -0.04 7.46
N ALA A 39 13.92 -0.23 8.34
CA ALA A 39 14.07 -1.02 9.56
C ALA A 39 13.56 -2.46 9.40
N ASN A 40 12.65 -2.73 8.45
CA ASN A 40 12.08 -4.06 8.26
C ASN A 40 11.84 -4.39 6.77
N SER A 41 12.53 -5.41 6.26
CA SER A 41 12.41 -5.84 4.86
C SER A 41 11.08 -6.48 4.47
N GLN A 42 10.20 -6.76 5.43
CA GLN A 42 8.83 -7.25 5.19
C GLN A 42 7.77 -6.15 5.32
N VAL A 43 8.21 -4.90 5.45
CA VAL A 43 7.35 -3.73 5.52
C VAL A 43 7.62 -2.84 4.33
N LEU A 44 6.54 -2.34 3.73
CA LEU A 44 6.56 -1.39 2.64
C LEU A 44 6.04 -0.04 3.12
N ARG A 45 6.62 1.02 2.57
CA ARG A 45 6.16 2.40 2.66
C ARG A 45 5.57 2.75 1.30
N ILE A 46 4.29 3.12 1.28
CA ILE A 46 3.58 3.41 0.04
C ILE A 46 3.08 4.84 0.11
N HIS A 47 3.60 5.68 -0.78
CA HIS A 47 3.20 7.07 -0.95
C HIS A 47 2.26 7.18 -2.14
N ILE A 48 1.03 7.62 -1.94
CA ILE A 48 0.01 7.72 -2.98
C ILE A 48 -0.34 9.19 -3.21
N GLN A 49 -0.28 9.61 -4.48
CA GLN A 49 -0.74 10.91 -4.94
C GLN A 49 -2.13 10.76 -5.57
N VAL A 50 -3.12 11.38 -4.95
CA VAL A 50 -4.52 11.32 -5.40
C VAL A 50 -4.75 12.33 -6.53
N PRO A 51 -5.38 11.92 -7.65
CA PRO A 51 -5.61 12.81 -8.78
C PRO A 51 -6.66 13.87 -8.45
N GLY A 52 -6.58 15.00 -9.15
CA GLY A 52 -7.57 16.08 -9.09
C GLY A 52 -7.18 17.27 -8.22
N HIS A 53 -8.13 18.21 -8.06
CA HIS A 53 -7.87 19.54 -7.50
C HIS A 53 -7.49 19.57 -6.02
N GLN A 54 -7.80 18.51 -5.27
CA GLN A 54 -7.58 18.51 -3.83
C GLN A 54 -6.14 18.11 -3.44
N ALA A 55 -5.34 17.59 -4.38
CA ALA A 55 -3.92 17.25 -4.22
C ALA A 55 -3.62 16.56 -2.87
N TYR A 56 -4.42 15.53 -2.54
CA TYR A 56 -4.16 14.72 -1.36
C TYR A 56 -2.98 13.80 -1.61
N THR A 57 -2.17 13.60 -0.58
CA THR A 57 -1.19 12.53 -0.50
C THR A 57 -1.49 11.64 0.69
N LEU A 58 -1.37 10.33 0.49
CA LEU A 58 -1.64 9.33 1.51
C LEU A 58 -0.40 8.48 1.68
N ASP A 59 0.09 8.39 2.91
CA ASP A 59 1.21 7.52 3.25
C ASP A 59 0.73 6.32 4.05
N TYR A 60 1.02 5.13 3.53
CA TYR A 60 0.70 3.87 4.19
C TYR A 60 1.95 3.12 4.60
N LYS A 61 1.83 2.45 5.75
CA LYS A 61 2.71 1.36 6.14
C LYS A 61 1.99 0.05 5.86
N VAL A 62 2.60 -0.80 5.04
CA VAL A 62 2.06 -2.12 4.71
C VAL A 62 2.99 -3.18 5.26
N SER A 63 2.48 -4.03 6.16
CA SER A 63 3.23 -5.17 6.69
C SER A 63 2.52 -6.47 6.34
N TYR A 64 3.28 -7.46 5.87
CA TYR A 64 2.74 -8.80 5.62
C TYR A 64 2.54 -9.54 6.95
N ALA A 65 1.31 -9.95 7.23
CA ALA A 65 0.98 -10.83 8.35
C ALA A 65 1.29 -12.30 7.99
N ASP A 66 1.02 -12.67 6.74
CA ASP A 66 1.43 -13.93 6.13
C ASP A 66 1.67 -13.72 4.61
N SER A 67 1.70 -14.79 3.80
CA SER A 67 1.91 -14.69 2.35
C SER A 67 0.72 -14.12 1.54
N ARG A 68 -0.44 -13.91 2.19
CA ARG A 68 -1.74 -13.55 1.60
C ARG A 68 -2.31 -12.29 2.21
N GLU A 69 -2.06 -12.11 3.50
CA GLU A 69 -2.65 -11.09 4.33
C GLU A 69 -1.63 -10.00 4.61
N ILE A 70 -2.03 -8.77 4.31
CA ILE A 70 -1.32 -7.57 4.73
C ILE A 70 -2.13 -6.87 5.82
N ARG A 71 -1.42 -6.12 6.63
CA ARG A 71 -1.97 -5.04 7.43
C ARG A 71 -1.52 -3.72 6.81
N ALA A 72 -2.48 -2.94 6.32
CA ALA A 72 -2.26 -1.59 5.82
C ALA A 72 -2.67 -0.57 6.90
N GLU A 73 -1.76 0.30 7.29
CA GLU A 73 -1.98 1.32 8.30
C GLU A 73 -1.72 2.69 7.66
N LEU A 74 -2.70 3.59 7.74
CA LEU A 74 -2.47 4.99 7.38
C LEU A 74 -1.46 5.59 8.36
N VAL A 75 -0.42 6.20 7.82
CA VAL A 75 0.63 6.88 8.60
C VAL A 75 0.36 8.37 8.63
N ASP A 76 0.06 8.94 7.47
CA ASP A 76 -0.29 10.35 7.35
C ASP A 76 -1.17 10.60 6.12
N VAL A 77 -1.89 11.71 6.15
CA VAL A 77 -2.60 12.27 5.02
C VAL A 77 -2.35 13.77 4.96
N ASP A 78 -1.90 14.24 3.81
CA ASP A 78 -1.68 15.65 3.57
C ASP A 78 -2.56 16.17 2.45
N LYS A 79 -2.90 17.45 2.53
CA LYS A 79 -3.52 18.23 1.47
C LYS A 79 -2.66 19.43 1.15
N HIS A 80 -2.11 19.51 -0.07
CA HIS A 80 -1.17 20.58 -0.45
C HIS A 80 0.02 20.73 0.53
N GLY A 81 0.55 19.61 1.03
CA GLY A 81 1.68 19.59 1.97
C GLY A 81 1.33 20.06 3.39
N ARG A 82 0.05 19.94 3.78
CA ARG A 82 -0.42 20.15 5.15
C ARG A 82 -1.17 18.92 5.63
N ALA A 83 -0.73 18.37 6.76
CA ALA A 83 -1.44 17.30 7.43
C ALA A 83 -2.90 17.70 7.67
N VAL A 84 -3.81 16.79 7.35
CA VAL A 84 -5.26 16.97 7.54
C VAL A 84 -5.79 15.93 8.51
N ASP A 85 -6.81 16.32 9.26
CA ASP A 85 -7.47 15.40 10.18
C ASP A 85 -8.29 14.37 9.38
N VAL A 86 -8.07 13.09 9.69
CA VAL A 86 -8.74 11.95 9.07
C VAL A 86 -10.18 11.83 9.56
N GLU A 87 -10.59 12.50 10.64
CA GLU A 87 -11.99 12.46 11.12
C GLU A 87 -12.99 13.11 10.13
N ASP A 88 -12.51 13.83 9.11
CA ASP A 88 -13.34 14.38 8.04
C ASP A 88 -13.86 13.28 7.09
N GLY A 89 -15.18 13.20 6.93
CA GLY A 89 -15.89 12.12 6.22
C GLY A 89 -15.35 11.78 4.82
N PRO A 90 -15.09 12.76 3.94
CA PRO A 90 -14.54 12.52 2.60
C PRO A 90 -13.11 11.96 2.62
N VAL A 91 -12.29 12.37 3.60
CA VAL A 91 -10.92 11.85 3.75
C VAL A 91 -10.97 10.40 4.21
N GLN A 92 -11.90 10.04 5.10
CA GLN A 92 -12.06 8.63 5.50
C GLN A 92 -12.46 7.72 4.35
N GLU A 93 -13.36 8.17 3.47
CA GLU A 93 -13.76 7.38 2.30
C GLU A 93 -12.57 7.15 1.37
N LEU A 94 -11.83 8.21 1.09
CA LEU A 94 -10.60 8.14 0.30
C LEU A 94 -9.58 7.17 0.90
N VAL A 95 -9.36 7.25 2.21
CA VAL A 95 -8.44 6.36 2.94
C VAL A 95 -8.90 4.91 2.85
N ARG A 96 -10.20 4.64 2.97
CA ARG A 96 -10.79 3.29 2.83
C ARG A 96 -10.65 2.73 1.42
N ASP A 97 -10.87 3.56 0.40
CA ASP A 97 -10.76 3.15 -0.99
C ASP A 97 -9.34 2.74 -1.34
N TYR A 98 -8.34 3.53 -0.96
CA TYR A 98 -6.95 3.15 -1.21
C TYR A 98 -6.51 1.97 -0.36
N MET A 99 -6.96 1.82 0.90
CA MET A 99 -6.72 0.58 1.67
C MET A 99 -7.22 -0.65 0.91
N ARG A 100 -8.41 -0.57 0.29
CA ARG A 100 -8.94 -1.66 -0.53
C ARG A 100 -8.01 -1.99 -1.70
N VAL A 101 -7.54 -0.98 -2.44
CA VAL A 101 -6.59 -1.16 -3.55
C VAL A 101 -5.31 -1.85 -3.08
N LEU A 102 -4.78 -1.48 -1.90
CA LEU A 102 -3.58 -2.13 -1.32
C LEU A 102 -3.83 -3.62 -1.03
N HIS A 103 -4.99 -3.97 -0.47
CA HIS A 103 -5.37 -5.37 -0.23
C HIS A 103 -5.55 -6.15 -1.54
N GLU A 104 -6.18 -5.55 -2.56
CA GLU A 104 -6.35 -6.16 -3.88
C GLU A 104 -4.99 -6.39 -4.57
N CYS A 105 -4.05 -5.44 -4.43
CA CYS A 105 -2.68 -5.60 -4.92
C CYS A 105 -1.96 -6.76 -4.22
N ALA A 106 -2.03 -6.84 -2.89
CA ALA A 106 -1.44 -7.94 -2.13
C ALA A 106 -2.02 -9.30 -2.55
N GLN A 107 -3.33 -9.38 -2.77
CA GLN A 107 -3.99 -10.59 -3.26
C GLN A 107 -3.54 -10.97 -4.67
N ALA A 108 -3.39 -10.01 -5.58
CA ALA A 108 -2.90 -10.26 -6.94
C ALA A 108 -1.45 -10.75 -6.97
N LEU A 109 -0.63 -10.29 -6.02
CA LEU A 109 0.78 -10.68 -5.88
C LEU A 109 0.99 -12.02 -5.15
N HIS A 110 -0.08 -12.62 -4.63
CA HIS A 110 -0.02 -13.85 -3.86
C HIS A 110 0.79 -14.97 -4.56
N SER A 111 0.54 -15.15 -5.86
CA SER A 111 1.23 -16.13 -6.72
C SER A 111 2.76 -15.98 -6.73
N LEU A 112 3.26 -14.75 -6.58
CA LEU A 112 4.69 -14.42 -6.58
C LEU A 112 5.30 -14.55 -5.18
N THR A 113 4.52 -14.29 -4.13
CA THR A 113 4.98 -14.37 -2.73
C THR A 113 5.19 -15.80 -2.21
N HIS A 114 4.75 -16.80 -2.97
CA HIS A 114 4.71 -18.22 -2.58
C HIS A 114 5.77 -19.13 -3.20
N ALA A 115 6.54 -18.65 -4.18
CA ALA A 115 7.47 -19.47 -4.95
C ALA A 115 8.53 -20.15 -4.08
#